data_AF-A0A496VCH6-F1
#
_entry.id   AF-A0A496VCH6-F1
#
_cell.length_a   1.000
_cell.length_b   1.000
_cell.length_c   1.000
_cell.angle_alpha   90.00
_cell.angle_beta   90.00
_cell.angle_gamma   90.00
#
_symmetry.space_group_name_H-M   'P 1'
#
loop_
_entity.id
_entity.type
_entity.pdbx_description
1 polymer ?
#
loop_
_entity_poly.entity_id
_entity_poly.type
_entity_poly.pdbx_seq_one_letter_code
_entity_poly.pdbx_strand_id
1 'polypeptide(L)'
;MWGDKGEIRRFEDRWSGGIDHYIAWLKERVVEMHRILKSTGSIFLHCDWHANAYIRVYILDKVFGEKNLINEIIWGYNTGGVSKNLFGRKHDLIWF
;
A
#
# COMPACT_ATOMS: atom_id res chain seq x y z
N MET A 1 -20.81 16.53 -31.95
CA MET A 1 -20.81 16.70 -30.48
C MET A 1 -20.99 15.32 -29.85
N TRP A 2 -19.92 14.53 -29.75
CA TRP A 2 -19.99 13.21 -29.12
C TRP A 2 -19.91 13.39 -27.60
N GLY A 3 -21.00 13.08 -26.92
CA GLY A 3 -21.03 13.00 -25.47
C GLY A 3 -20.50 11.63 -25.06
N ASP A 4 -19.30 11.60 -24.51
CA ASP A 4 -18.72 10.43 -23.84
C ASP A 4 -19.57 10.04 -22.62
N LYS A 5 -20.64 9.27 -22.86
CA LYS A 5 -21.33 8.48 -21.84
C LYS A 5 -20.68 7.10 -21.83
N GLY A 6 -19.47 7.01 -21.27
CA GLY A 6 -18.68 5.77 -21.36
C GLY A 6 -17.70 5.47 -20.22
N GLU A 7 -17.50 6.36 -19.24
CA GLU A 7 -16.76 5.99 -18.03
C GLU A 7 -17.72 5.60 -16.91
N ILE A 8 -18.01 4.30 -16.81
CA ILE A 8 -18.40 3.73 -15.52
C ILE A 8 -17.15 3.85 -14.64
N ARG A 9 -17.11 4.86 -13.75
CA ARG A 9 -16.09 4.98 -12.71
C ARG A 9 -16.20 3.76 -11.80
N ARG A 10 -15.48 2.69 -12.14
CA ARG A 10 -15.59 1.36 -11.51
C ARG A 10 -14.94 1.27 -10.14
N PHE A 11 -14.31 2.36 -9.70
CA PHE A 11 -13.75 2.51 -8.38
C PHE A 11 -14.40 3.77 -7.79
N GLU A 12 -15.45 3.57 -7.02
CA GLU A 12 -15.83 4.58 -6.04
C GLU A 12 -14.69 4.60 -5.01
N ASP A 13 -13.64 5.39 -5.27
CA ASP A 13 -12.55 5.74 -4.32
C ASP A 13 -13.08 6.61 -3.16
N ARG A 14 -14.29 6.31 -2.72
CA ARG A 14 -14.98 6.86 -1.56
C ARG A 14 -15.34 5.67 -0.69
N TRP A 15 -14.33 5.01 -0.15
CA TRP A 15 -14.52 4.11 0.96
C TRP A 15 -15.14 4.94 2.10
N SER A 16 -16.45 4.81 2.30
CA SER A 16 -17.19 5.49 3.37
C SER A 16 -16.61 5.18 4.76
N GLY A 17 -15.88 4.06 4.89
CA GLY A 17 -15.19 3.62 6.10
C GLY A 17 -13.71 4.03 6.24
N GLY A 18 -13.18 4.90 5.37
CA GLY A 18 -11.81 5.42 5.51
C GLY A 18 -10.71 4.36 5.43
N ILE A 19 -9.59 4.59 6.13
CA ILE A 19 -8.39 3.75 6.10
C ILE A 19 -8.67 2.31 6.57
N ASP A 20 -9.54 2.12 7.57
CA ASP A 20 -9.83 0.80 8.12
C ASP A 20 -10.46 -0.14 7.08
N HIS A 21 -11.35 0.41 6.25
CA HIS A 21 -11.95 -0.34 5.17
C HIS A 21 -10.91 -0.73 4.11
N TYR A 22 -9.99 0.18 3.77
CA TYR A 22 -8.90 -0.11 2.84
C TYR A 22 -7.98 -1.21 3.38
N ILE A 23 -7.63 -1.16 4.67
CA ILE A 23 -6.79 -2.18 5.32
C ILE A 23 -7.50 -3.53 5.36
N ALA A 24 -8.80 -3.57 5.68
CA ALA A 24 -9.58 -4.81 5.64
C ALA A 24 -9.59 -5.42 4.23
N TRP A 25 -9.85 -4.59 3.22
CA TRP A 25 -9.86 -5.00 1.81
C TRP A 25 -8.49 -5.52 1.35
N LEU A 26 -7.40 -4.85 1.71
CA LEU A 26 -6.05 -5.28 1.31
C LEU A 26 -5.63 -6.56 2.03
N LYS A 27 -6.00 -6.70 3.32
CA LYS A 27 -5.66 -7.86 4.13
C LYS A 27 -6.13 -9.17 3.50
N GLU A 28 -7.36 -9.22 3.01
CA GLU A 28 -7.91 -10.41 2.34
C GLU A 28 -7.03 -10.87 1.17
N ARG A 29 -6.49 -9.93 0.39
CA ARG A 29 -5.63 -10.23 -0.76
C ARG A 29 -4.25 -10.70 -0.32
N VAL A 30 -3.66 -10.06 0.68
CA VAL A 30 -2.34 -10.44 1.19
C VAL A 30 -2.36 -11.84 1.81
N VAL A 31 -3.45 -12.23 2.46
CA VAL A 31 -3.65 -13.61 2.96
C VAL A 31 -3.61 -14.62 1.82
N GLU A 32 -4.30 -14.35 0.70
CA GLU A 32 -4.27 -15.24 -0.46
C GLU A 32 -2.90 -15.27 -1.15
N MET A 33 -2.19 -14.15 -1.20
CA MET A 33 -0.81 -14.09 -1.69
C MET A 33 0.12 -14.95 -0.82
N HIS A 34 0.00 -14.88 0.50
CA HIS A 34 0.77 -15.71 1.42
C HIS A 34 0.43 -17.20 1.25
N ARG A 35 -0.84 -17.55 1.04
CA ARG A 35 -1.27 -18.95 0.84
C ARG A 35 -0.61 -19.62 -0.37
N ILE A 36 -0.38 -18.87 -1.46
CA ILE A 36 0.24 -19.41 -2.68
C ILE A 36 1.75 -19.21 -2.72
N LEU A 37 2.32 -18.47 -1.77
CA LEU A 37 3.75 -18.20 -1.72
C LEU A 37 4.51 -19.49 -1.40
N LYS A 38 5.66 -19.69 -2.06
CA LYS A 38 6.56 -20.79 -1.70
C LYS A 38 7.05 -20.60 -0.26
N SER A 39 7.42 -21.69 0.42
CA SER A 39 7.97 -21.64 1.78
C SER A 39 9.24 -20.78 1.92
N THR A 40 9.99 -20.60 0.83
CA THR A 40 11.17 -19.73 0.74
C THR A 40 10.90 -18.44 -0.03
N GLY A 41 9.64 -18.18 -0.39
CA GLY A 41 9.25 -16.99 -1.13
C GLY A 41 9.14 -15.77 -0.23
N SER A 42 9.22 -14.61 -0.84
CA SER A 42 9.03 -13.33 -0.18
C SER A 42 8.15 -12.44 -1.03
N ILE A 43 7.52 -11.44 -0.40
CA ILE A 43 6.75 -10.42 -1.10
C ILE A 43 7.38 -9.06 -0.85
N PHE A 44 7.19 -8.14 -1.80
CA PHE A 44 7.50 -6.74 -1.63
C PHE A 44 6.19 -5.97 -1.69
N LEU A 45 5.91 -5.16 -0.67
CA LEU A 45 4.66 -4.41 -0.59
C LEU A 45 4.95 -2.92 -0.45
N HIS A 46 4.52 -2.16 -1.46
CA HIS A 46 4.56 -0.70 -1.48
C HIS A 46 3.14 -0.15 -1.47
N CYS A 47 2.90 0.85 -0.64
CA CYS A 47 1.70 1.67 -0.65
C CYS A 47 2.07 3.10 -0.22
N ASP A 48 1.16 4.04 -0.39
CA ASP A 48 1.42 5.41 -0.01
C ASP A 48 1.62 5.55 1.52
N TRP A 49 2.38 6.57 1.90
CA TRP A 49 2.73 6.89 3.28
C TRP A 49 1.56 6.95 4.28
N HIS A 50 0.32 7.27 3.86
CA HIS A 50 -0.81 7.31 4.79
C HIS A 50 -1.17 5.91 5.29
N ALA A 51 -1.04 4.89 4.43
CA ALA A 51 -1.41 3.52 4.73
C ALA A 51 -0.21 2.65 5.13
N ASN A 52 1.01 3.03 4.76
CA ASN A 52 2.17 2.14 4.83
C ASN A 52 2.44 1.56 6.23
N ALA A 53 2.32 2.38 7.29
CA ALA A 53 2.46 1.93 8.67
C ALA A 53 1.32 1.00 9.13
N TYR A 54 0.10 1.23 8.67
CA TYR A 54 -1.05 0.37 8.98
C TYR A 54 -0.91 -0.98 8.30
N ILE A 55 -0.44 -1.00 7.04
CA ILE A 55 -0.19 -2.24 6.30
C ILE A 55 0.86 -3.07 7.01
N ARG A 56 1.95 -2.42 7.45
CA ARG A 56 2.99 -3.06 8.25
C ARG A 56 2.42 -3.81 9.45
N VAL A 57 1.72 -3.07 10.32
CA VAL A 57 1.30 -3.57 11.64
C VAL A 57 0.08 -4.50 11.56
N TYR A 58 -0.92 -4.14 10.76
CA TYR A 58 -2.21 -4.84 10.74
C TYR A 58 -2.29 -5.96 9.70
N ILE A 59 -1.39 -5.97 8.71
CA ILE A 59 -1.38 -6.97 7.65
C ILE A 59 -0.10 -7.80 7.70
N LEU A 60 1.06 -7.20 7.41
CA LEU A 60 2.30 -7.97 7.23
C LEU A 60 2.72 -8.70 8.50
N ASP A 61 2.73 -8.00 9.64
CA ASP A 61 3.09 -8.60 10.93
C ASP A 61 2.11 -9.70 11.37
N LYS A 62 0.84 -9.60 10.99
CA LYS A 62 -0.19 -10.59 11.36
C LYS A 62 -0.26 -11.78 10.41
N VAL A 63 0.09 -11.60 9.14
CA VAL A 63 0.05 -12.67 8.13
C VAL A 63 1.37 -13.43 8.08
N PHE A 64 2.50 -12.71 8.08
CA PHE A 64 3.83 -13.30 7.96
C PHE A 64 4.51 -13.48 9.32
N GLY A 65 4.11 -12.75 10.35
CA GLY A 65 4.75 -12.74 11.66
C GLY A 65 5.80 -11.65 11.80
N GLU A 66 5.85 -11.01 12.97
CA GLU A 66 6.69 -9.83 13.25
C GLU A 66 8.20 -10.06 13.04
N LYS A 67 8.65 -11.32 13.17
CA LYS A 67 10.06 -11.72 13.00
C LYS A 67 10.48 -11.93 11.54
N ASN A 68 9.53 -11.95 10.61
CA ASN A 68 9.77 -12.22 9.19
C ASN A 68 9.90 -10.94 8.35
N LEU A 69 9.92 -9.76 8.98
CA LEU A 69 10.41 -8.55 8.30
C LEU A 69 11.90 -8.69 8.06
N ILE A 70 12.29 -8.56 6.80
CA ILE A 70 13.70 -8.59 6.43
C ILE A 70 14.24 -7.17 6.38
N ASN A 71 13.59 -6.26 5.62
CA ASN A 71 14.06 -4.88 5.48
C ASN A 71 12.95 -3.89 5.10
N GLU A 72 13.27 -2.61 5.29
CA GLU A 72 12.56 -1.49 4.69
C GLU A 72 13.41 -0.91 3.56
N ILE A 73 12.84 -0.84 2.37
CA ILE A 73 13.51 -0.27 1.20
C ILE A 73 13.01 1.15 1.00
N ILE A 74 13.93 2.11 1.08
CA ILE A 74 13.66 3.53 0.83
C ILE A 74 13.90 3.82 -0.64
N TRP A 75 12.83 4.04 -1.40
CA TRP A 75 12.94 4.45 -2.80
C TRP A 75 13.02 5.98 -2.89
N GLY A 76 14.24 6.49 -3.04
CA GLY A 76 14.51 7.93 -3.16
C GLY A 76 14.29 8.50 -4.56
N TYR A 77 13.83 9.75 -4.61
CA TYR A 77 13.63 10.54 -5.81
C TYR A 77 14.71 11.60 -5.95
N ASN A 78 15.18 11.83 -7.19
CA ASN A 78 16.22 12.81 -7.47
C ASN A 78 15.72 14.26 -7.26
N THR A 79 14.41 14.46 -7.44
CA THR A 79 13.72 15.74 -7.20
C THR A 79 12.63 15.53 -6.14
N GLY A 80 12.40 16.56 -5.32
CA GLY A 80 11.36 16.54 -4.30
C GLY A 80 10.27 17.56 -4.59
N GLY A 81 9.06 17.29 -4.11
CA GLY A 81 7.96 18.26 -4.21
C GLY A 81 8.28 19.53 -3.41
N VAL A 82 8.06 20.70 -4.00
CA VAL A 82 8.08 21.98 -3.29
C VAL A 82 6.71 22.20 -2.68
N SER A 83 6.55 21.85 -1.40
CA SER A 83 5.31 22.10 -0.68
C SER A 83 5.38 23.41 0.09
N LYS A 84 4.27 24.16 0.09
CA LYS A 84 4.14 25.41 0.86
C LYS A 84 3.88 25.15 2.35
N ASN A 85 3.22 24.02 2.67
CA ASN A 85 2.68 23.74 3.99
C ASN A 85 3.14 22.39 4.57
N LEU A 86 3.97 21.63 3.84
CA LEU A 86 4.45 20.31 4.24
C LEU A 86 5.93 20.18 3.94
N PHE A 87 6.57 19.18 4.52
CA PHE A 87 7.91 18.78 4.12
C PHE A 87 7.92 18.24 2.69
N GLY A 88 8.97 18.58 1.94
CA GLY A 88 9.16 18.08 0.59
C GLY A 88 9.35 16.57 0.61
N ARG A 89 8.47 15.85 -0.09
CA ARG A 89 8.55 14.39 -0.18
C ARG A 89 9.62 14.02 -1.21
N LYS A 90 10.53 13.14 -0.79
CA LYS A 90 11.69 12.71 -1.57
C LYS A 90 11.88 11.21 -1.62
N HIS A 91 10.99 10.45 -0.99
CA HIS A 91 11.05 9.00 -1.04
C HIS A 91 9.67 8.41 -0.78
N ASP A 92 9.52 7.15 -1.17
CA ASP A 92 8.50 6.25 -0.65
C ASP A 92 9.15 5.01 -0.04
N LEU A 93 8.34 4.21 0.67
CA LEU A 93 8.79 3.12 1.52
C LEU A 93 8.18 1.80 1.05
N ILE A 94 9.01 0.78 0.91
CA ILE A 94 8.59 -0.56 0.46
C ILE A 94 8.99 -1.57 1.53
N TRP A 95 8.04 -2.40 1.96
CA TRP A 95 8.29 -3.48 2.90
C TRP A 95 8.83 -4.73 2.20
N PHE A 96 9.83 -5.37 2.82
CA PHE A 96 10.38 -6.66 2.44
C PHE A 96 10.40 -7.62 3.63
#